data_AF-A0A024SM13-F1
#
_entry.id   AF-A0A024SM13-F1
#
_cell.length_a   1.000
_cell.length_b   1.000
_cell.length_c   1.000
_cell.angle_alpha   90.00
_cell.angle_beta   90.00
_cell.angle_gamma   90.00
#
_symmetry.space_group_name_H-M   'P 1'
#
loop_
_entity.id
_entity.type
_entity.pdbx_description
1 polymer ?
#
loop_
_entity_poly.entity_id
_entity_poly.type
_entity_poly.pdbx_seq_one_letter_code
_entity_poly.pdbx_strand_id
1 'polypeptide(L)'
;MPIMSQKLFYRRLTEFSKTKRPDFALLLLSIVLCIHCPASGTTQEPLYRAVRSTFWSLNATIDASLEMVQSGVILSCYEYGCGMYRECYKTVGVCVRIGQLMGLQDEKPPSEELQYYSDEWIRVAERCNLWWALVIRDRSTLLHDTTLATPFASGRDAMPEHLPFEAFDVDPPFSRLGDGVVTRD
;
A
#
# COMPACT_ATOMS: atom_id res chain seq x y z
N MET A 1 -3.01 4.55 -8.96
CA MET A 1 -1.61 4.48 -8.50
C MET A 1 -1.34 3.11 -7.89
N PRO A 2 -0.38 2.34 -8.44
CA PRO A 2 -0.07 1.00 -7.99
C PRO A 2 0.79 1.03 -6.71
N ILE A 3 0.23 0.54 -5.60
CA ILE A 3 0.97 0.34 -4.34
C ILE A 3 1.65 -1.04 -4.28
N MET A 4 1.39 -1.89 -5.27
CA MET A 4 1.88 -3.25 -5.38
C MET A 4 2.29 -3.53 -6.84
N SER A 5 3.46 -4.12 -7.05
CA SER A 5 3.83 -4.74 -8.32
C SER A 5 3.25 -6.15 -8.40
N GLN A 6 2.62 -6.47 -9.52
CA GLN A 6 2.17 -7.81 -9.88
C GLN A 6 3.34 -8.82 -9.82
N LYS A 7 4.48 -8.49 -10.44
CA LYS A 7 5.66 -9.37 -10.46
C LYS A 7 6.15 -9.71 -9.04
N LEU A 8 6.35 -8.68 -8.20
CA LEU A 8 6.82 -8.88 -6.84
C LEU A 8 5.77 -9.55 -5.95
N PHE A 9 4.49 -9.25 -6.18
CA PHE A 9 3.38 -9.87 -5.45
C PHE A 9 3.31 -11.38 -5.68
N TYR A 10 3.35 -11.85 -6.94
CA TYR A 10 3.32 -13.30 -7.21
C TYR A 10 4.54 -14.04 -6.67
N ARG A 11 5.71 -13.40 -6.67
CA ARG A 11 6.89 -13.94 -5.99
C ARG A 11 6.65 -14.08 -4.49
N ARG A 12 6.22 -13.00 -3.82
CA ARG A 12 5.89 -13.03 -2.38
C ARG A 12 4.79 -14.06 -2.05
N LEU A 13 3.82 -14.25 -2.94
CA LEU A 13 2.78 -15.28 -2.79
C LEU A 13 3.36 -16.71 -2.83
N THR A 14 4.33 -16.95 -3.71
CA THR A 14 5.05 -18.23 -3.79
C THR A 14 5.87 -18.47 -2.52
N GLU A 15 6.53 -17.44 -2.01
CA GLU A 15 7.29 -17.50 -0.75
C GLU A 15 6.39 -17.68 0.47
N PHE A 16 5.22 -17.03 0.49
CA PHE A 16 4.22 -17.15 1.55
C PHE A 16 3.73 -18.59 1.71
N SER A 17 3.62 -19.34 0.62
CA SER A 17 3.25 -20.76 0.67
C SER A 17 4.20 -21.58 1.54
N LYS A 18 5.45 -21.14 1.70
CA LYS A 18 6.48 -21.77 2.55
C LYS A 18 6.60 -21.11 3.93
N THR A 19 6.62 -19.77 3.97
CA THR A 19 6.96 -19.01 5.18
C THR A 19 5.78 -18.74 6.10
N LYS A 20 4.54 -18.72 5.55
CA LYS A 20 3.30 -18.41 6.29
C LYS A 20 3.38 -17.09 7.08
N ARG A 21 4.12 -16.12 6.55
CA ARG A 21 4.32 -14.81 7.18
C ARG A 21 2.96 -14.11 7.46
N PRO A 22 2.72 -13.63 8.69
CA PRO A 22 1.42 -13.10 9.09
C PRO A 22 1.08 -11.75 8.45
N ASP A 23 2.06 -10.91 8.16
CA ASP A 23 1.87 -9.63 7.45
C ASP A 23 1.41 -9.82 6.00
N PHE A 24 1.98 -10.79 5.28
CA PHE A 24 1.49 -11.11 3.94
C PHE A 24 0.10 -11.76 3.98
N ALA A 25 -0.21 -12.57 4.99
CA ALA A 25 -1.57 -13.09 5.19
C ALA A 25 -2.58 -11.96 5.42
N LEU A 26 -2.21 -10.96 6.24
CA LEU A 26 -3.01 -9.76 6.44
C LEU A 26 -3.24 -9.00 5.13
N LEU A 27 -2.20 -8.86 4.29
CA LEU A 27 -2.33 -8.22 2.98
C LEU A 27 -3.35 -8.94 2.10
N LEU A 28 -3.28 -10.27 2.03
CA LEU A 28 -4.26 -11.06 1.28
C LEU A 28 -5.68 -10.87 1.83
N LEU A 29 -5.86 -10.88 3.16
CA LEU A 29 -7.16 -10.65 3.77
C LEU A 29 -7.70 -9.24 3.49
N SER A 30 -6.86 -8.21 3.52
CA SER A 30 -7.24 -6.85 3.14
C SER A 30 -7.65 -6.75 1.67
N ILE A 31 -6.94 -7.42 0.76
CA ILE A 31 -7.33 -7.49 -0.67
C ILE A 31 -8.70 -8.15 -0.81
N VAL A 32 -8.91 -9.28 -0.14
CA VAL A 32 -10.18 -10.02 -0.13
C VAL A 32 -11.32 -9.14 0.41
N LEU A 33 -11.08 -8.37 1.47
CA LEU A 33 -12.04 -7.41 2.01
C LEU A 33 -12.45 -6.34 0.99
N CYS A 34 -11.50 -5.76 0.27
CA CYS A 34 -11.82 -4.73 -0.73
C CYS A 34 -12.55 -5.28 -1.96
N ILE A 35 -12.31 -6.53 -2.35
CA ILE A 35 -12.98 -7.16 -3.50
C ILE A 35 -14.37 -7.68 -3.10
N HIS A 36 -14.55 -8.11 -1.85
CA HIS A 36 -15.86 -8.47 -1.33
C HIS A 36 -16.70 -7.21 -1.07
N CYS A 37 -17.50 -6.83 -2.06
CA CYS A 37 -18.54 -5.82 -1.90
C CYS A 37 -19.48 -6.26 -0.75
N PRO A 38 -19.67 -5.45 0.31
CA PRO A 38 -20.57 -5.81 1.38
C PRO A 38 -22.00 -5.95 0.82
N ALA A 39 -22.63 -7.11 1.05
CA ALA A 39 -24.04 -7.29 0.77
C ALA A 39 -24.81 -6.18 1.53
N SER A 40 -25.68 -5.47 0.82
CA SER A 40 -26.40 -4.27 1.25
C SER A 40 -27.14 -4.43 2.59
N GLY A 41 -26.40 -4.32 3.69
CA GLY A 41 -26.89 -4.59 5.03
C GLY A 41 -26.24 -3.64 6.04
N THR A 42 -27.01 -3.26 7.05
CA THR A 42 -26.63 -2.30 8.10
C THR A 42 -25.66 -2.88 9.15
N THR A 43 -25.28 -4.15 9.02
CA THR A 43 -24.40 -4.84 9.98
C THR A 43 -22.95 -4.74 9.52
N GLN A 44 -22.05 -4.35 10.42
CA GLN A 44 -20.62 -4.38 10.16
C GLN A 44 -20.18 -5.77 9.69
N GLU A 45 -19.53 -5.79 8.54
CA GLU A 45 -19.13 -6.98 7.82
C GLU A 45 -18.14 -7.81 8.67
N PRO A 46 -18.38 -9.11 8.90
CA PRO A 46 -17.53 -9.95 9.75
C PRO A 46 -16.07 -9.99 9.33
N LEU A 47 -15.78 -10.00 8.02
CA LEU A 47 -14.42 -9.97 7.52
C LEU A 47 -13.74 -8.64 7.85
N TYR A 48 -14.40 -7.49 7.73
CA TYR A 48 -13.87 -6.20 8.17
C TYR A 48 -13.41 -6.24 9.63
N ARG A 49 -14.25 -6.76 10.53
CA ARG A 49 -13.88 -6.88 11.95
C ARG A 49 -12.66 -7.77 12.15
N ALA A 50 -12.59 -8.90 11.46
CA ALA A 50 -11.46 -9.82 11.52
C ALA A 50 -10.17 -9.19 10.97
N VAL A 51 -10.22 -8.56 9.79
CA VAL A 51 -9.09 -7.87 9.16
C VAL A 51 -8.60 -6.75 10.06
N ARG A 52 -9.50 -5.90 10.56
CA ARG A 52 -9.13 -4.80 11.44
C ARG A 52 -8.51 -5.29 12.74
N SER A 53 -9.13 -6.24 13.42
CA SER A 53 -8.57 -6.85 14.64
C SER A 53 -7.16 -7.40 14.39
N THR A 54 -6.98 -8.11 13.28
CA THR A 54 -5.69 -8.71 12.90
C THR A 54 -4.66 -7.63 12.59
N PHE A 55 -5.04 -6.57 11.86
CA PHE A 55 -4.18 -5.42 11.59
C PHE A 55 -3.63 -4.84 12.90
N TRP A 56 -4.50 -4.47 13.84
CA TRP A 56 -4.07 -3.87 15.12
C TRP A 56 -3.22 -4.82 15.97
N SER A 57 -3.55 -6.11 15.98
CA SER A 57 -2.77 -7.14 16.69
C SER A 57 -1.36 -7.28 16.11
N LEU A 58 -1.24 -7.36 14.78
CA LEU A 58 0.06 -7.49 14.12
C LEU A 58 0.92 -6.23 14.28
N ASN A 59 0.32 -5.04 14.16
CA ASN A 59 1.02 -3.77 14.40
C ASN A 59 1.68 -3.70 15.80
N ALA A 60 1.12 -4.40 16.79
CA ALA A 60 1.64 -4.43 18.15
C ALA A 60 2.68 -5.55 18.39
N THR A 61 2.82 -6.52 17.49
CA THR A 61 3.53 -7.78 17.76
C THR A 61 4.65 -8.11 16.79
N ILE A 62 4.60 -7.62 15.56
CA ILE A 62 5.63 -7.89 14.55
C ILE A 62 6.33 -6.59 14.12
N ASP A 63 7.52 -6.75 13.54
CA ASP A 63 8.27 -5.62 12.99
C ASP A 63 7.55 -4.97 11.80
N ALA A 64 7.86 -3.70 11.59
CA ALA A 64 7.34 -2.92 10.46
C ALA A 64 7.68 -3.58 9.12
N SER A 65 6.68 -3.75 8.26
CA SER A 65 6.86 -4.33 6.93
C SER A 65 6.03 -3.61 5.87
N LEU A 66 6.45 -3.78 4.61
CA LEU A 66 5.78 -3.16 3.47
C LEU A 66 4.36 -3.69 3.33
N GLU A 67 4.20 -5.00 3.52
CA GLU A 67 2.91 -5.69 3.47
C GLU A 67 1.94 -5.15 4.53
N MET A 68 2.42 -4.80 5.72
CA MET A 68 1.59 -4.21 6.77
C MET A 68 1.08 -2.83 6.37
N VAL A 69 1.94 -1.98 5.82
CA VAL A 69 1.55 -0.64 5.36
C VAL A 69 0.60 -0.73 4.15
N GLN A 70 0.88 -1.61 3.19
CA GLN A 70 -0.03 -1.90 2.06
C GLN A 70 -1.40 -2.37 2.56
N SER A 71 -1.44 -3.28 3.53
CA SER A 71 -2.67 -3.77 4.15
C SER A 71 -3.48 -2.64 4.78
N GLY A 72 -2.81 -1.72 5.47
CA GLY A 72 -3.45 -0.58 6.13
C GLY A 72 -3.96 0.46 5.15
N VAL A 73 -3.25 0.70 4.03
CA VAL A 73 -3.77 1.54 2.93
C VAL A 73 -5.07 0.95 2.38
N ILE A 74 -5.10 -0.35 2.09
CA ILE A 74 -6.29 -1.04 1.58
C ILE A 74 -7.44 -0.99 2.60
N LEU A 75 -7.16 -1.30 3.87
CA LEU A 75 -8.14 -1.21 4.97
C LEU A 75 -8.72 0.20 5.11
N SER A 76 -7.86 1.23 5.06
CA SER A 76 -8.30 2.62 5.16
C SER A 76 -9.18 3.05 3.98
N CYS A 77 -8.95 2.52 2.77
CA CYS A 77 -9.80 2.75 1.61
C CYS A 77 -11.19 2.14 1.81
N TYR A 78 -11.28 0.92 2.36
CA TYR A 78 -12.55 0.31 2.73
C TYR A 78 -13.29 1.17 3.77
N GLU A 79 -12.60 1.55 4.86
CA GLU A 79 -13.17 2.37 5.93
C GLU A 79 -13.71 3.71 5.40
N TYR A 80 -12.93 4.37 4.53
CA TYR A 80 -13.34 5.61 3.88
C TYR A 80 -14.59 5.41 2.99
N GLY A 81 -14.59 4.37 2.15
CA GLY A 81 -15.71 4.06 1.25
C GLY A 81 -17.01 3.73 1.98
N CYS A 82 -16.93 3.18 3.20
CA CYS A 82 -18.07 2.91 4.06
C CYS A 82 -18.47 4.09 4.98
N GLY A 83 -17.82 5.25 4.85
CA GLY A 83 -18.10 6.44 5.69
C GLY A 83 -17.56 6.34 7.13
N MET A 84 -16.65 5.41 7.39
CA MET A 84 -16.02 5.17 8.70
C MET A 84 -14.78 6.04 8.88
N TYR A 85 -14.95 7.36 8.80
CA TYR A 85 -13.83 8.32 8.70
C TYR A 85 -12.92 8.34 9.93
N ARG A 86 -13.47 8.11 11.13
CA ARG A 86 -12.67 8.07 12.37
C ARG A 86 -11.74 6.86 12.40
N GLU A 87 -12.23 5.72 11.91
CA GLU A 87 -11.50 4.47 11.79
C GLU A 87 -10.40 4.62 10.75
N CYS A 88 -10.76 5.15 9.58
CA CYS A 88 -9.82 5.48 8.50
C CYS A 88 -8.69 6.38 9.02
N TYR A 89 -9.00 7.47 9.73
CA TYR A 89 -8.00 8.37 10.32
C TYR A 89 -7.01 7.64 11.24
N LYS A 90 -7.51 6.73 12.10
CA LYS A 90 -6.64 5.95 13.00
C LYS A 90 -5.73 5.00 12.23
N THR A 91 -6.27 4.29 11.25
CA THR A 91 -5.51 3.35 10.41
C THR A 91 -4.40 4.08 9.66
N VAL A 92 -4.73 5.19 9.00
CA VAL A 92 -3.77 6.02 8.26
C VAL A 92 -2.69 6.58 9.18
N GLY A 93 -3.07 7.11 10.35
CA GLY A 93 -2.11 7.68 11.30
C GLY A 93 -1.07 6.66 11.78
N VAL A 94 -1.45 5.40 11.94
CA VAL A 94 -0.49 4.33 12.26
C VAL A 94 0.38 3.99 11.06
N CYS A 95 -0.20 3.81 9.87
CA CYS A 95 0.56 3.50 8.67
C CYS A 95 1.57 4.58 8.29
N VAL A 96 1.24 5.86 8.49
CA VAL A 96 2.18 6.97 8.29
C VAL A 96 3.38 6.84 9.23
N ARG A 97 3.17 6.55 10.52
CA ARG A 97 4.26 6.36 11.49
C ARG A 97 5.12 5.14 11.17
N ILE A 98 4.52 4.06 10.68
CA ILE A 98 5.25 2.86 10.26
C ILE A 98 6.04 3.15 8.99
N GLY A 99 5.45 3.84 8.02
CA GLY A 99 6.15 4.33 6.84
C GLY A 99 7.35 5.20 7.22
N GLN A 100 7.19 6.04 8.24
CA GLN A 100 8.26 6.84 8.82
C GLN A 100 9.37 6.04 9.44
N LEU A 101 9.02 5.04 10.25
CA LEU A 101 9.98 4.11 10.81
C LEU A 101 10.75 3.35 9.72
N MET A 102 10.11 3.06 8.60
CA MET A 102 10.70 2.37 7.44
C MET A 102 11.45 3.30 6.46
N GLY A 103 11.49 4.61 6.72
CA GLY A 103 12.14 5.60 5.85
C GLY A 103 11.42 5.85 4.53
N LEU A 104 10.11 5.53 4.41
CA LEU A 104 9.38 5.67 3.15
C LEU A 104 9.26 7.13 2.68
N GLN A 105 9.20 8.11 3.60
CA GLN A 105 9.16 9.53 3.23
C GLN A 105 10.44 10.02 2.58
N ASP A 106 11.58 9.40 2.90
CA ASP A 106 12.91 9.80 2.44
C ASP A 106 13.36 8.93 1.26
N GLU A 107 12.50 8.03 0.78
CA GLU A 107 12.78 7.13 -0.33
C GLU A 107 12.93 7.94 -1.62
N LYS A 108 14.11 7.86 -2.22
CA LYS A 108 14.39 8.54 -3.48
C LYS A 108 13.81 7.76 -4.65
N PRO A 109 13.37 8.44 -5.73
CA PRO A 109 12.97 7.76 -6.94
C PRO A 109 14.12 6.86 -7.46
N PRO A 110 13.81 5.76 -8.18
CA PRO A 110 14.84 4.87 -8.69
C PRO A 110 15.88 5.64 -9.51
N SER A 111 17.16 5.41 -9.22
CA SER A 111 18.28 6.01 -9.95
C SER A 111 18.21 5.69 -11.45
N GLU A 112 18.66 6.62 -12.29
CA GLU A 112 18.83 6.38 -13.74
C GLU A 112 19.85 5.25 -14.02
N GLU A 113 20.73 4.95 -13.06
CA GLU A 113 21.70 3.86 -13.15
C GLU A 113 21.08 2.48 -12.94
N LEU A 114 19.91 2.41 -12.28
CA LEU A 114 19.20 1.15 -12.11
C LEU A 114 18.65 0.71 -13.46
N GLN A 115 18.91 -0.55 -13.82
CA GLN A 115 18.25 -1.14 -14.97
C GLN A 115 16.74 -1.03 -14.78
N TYR A 116 16.11 -0.29 -15.70
CA TYR A 116 14.68 -0.08 -15.72
C TYR A 116 13.95 -1.44 -15.74
N TYR A 117 12.93 -1.57 -14.90
CA TYR A 117 12.18 -2.82 -14.64
C TYR A 117 12.93 -3.96 -13.96
N SER A 118 14.15 -3.73 -13.46
CA SER A 118 14.79 -4.68 -12.55
C SER A 118 13.98 -4.82 -11.25
N ASP A 119 14.15 -5.93 -10.54
CA ASP A 119 13.46 -6.14 -9.27
C ASP A 119 13.74 -5.03 -8.25
N GLU A 120 14.96 -4.48 -8.28
CA GLU A 120 15.35 -3.41 -7.38
C GLU A 120 14.68 -2.08 -7.77
N TRP A 121 14.64 -1.77 -9.06
CA TRP A 121 13.89 -0.63 -9.58
C TRP A 121 12.42 -0.68 -9.14
N ILE A 122 11.78 -1.84 -9.29
CA ILE A 122 10.37 -2.04 -8.94
C ILE A 122 10.16 -1.92 -7.42
N ARG A 123 11.08 -2.43 -6.60
CA ARG A 123 11.00 -2.31 -5.12
C ARG A 123 11.02 -0.86 -4.67
N VAL A 124 11.92 -0.05 -5.24
CA VAL A 124 12.00 1.39 -4.93
C VAL A 124 10.73 2.11 -5.39
N ALA A 125 10.27 1.85 -6.62
CA ALA A 125 9.03 2.44 -7.14
C ALA A 125 7.80 2.07 -6.28
N GLU A 126 7.69 0.82 -5.83
CA GLU A 126 6.62 0.33 -4.96
C GLU A 126 6.62 1.06 -3.60
N ARG A 127 7.80 1.33 -3.02
CA ARG A 127 7.97 2.08 -1.77
C ARG A 127 7.60 3.56 -1.92
N CYS A 128 8.09 4.21 -2.98
CA CYS A 128 7.73 5.59 -3.32
C CYS A 128 6.21 5.75 -3.52
N ASN A 129 5.58 4.85 -4.28
CA ASN A 129 4.14 4.86 -4.50
C ASN A 129 3.35 4.59 -3.21
N LEU A 130 3.84 3.70 -2.36
CA LEU A 130 3.18 3.43 -1.09
C LEU A 130 3.17 4.66 -0.18
N TRP A 131 4.27 5.42 -0.14
CA TRP A 131 4.30 6.69 0.59
C TRP A 131 3.32 7.72 0.03
N TRP A 132 3.27 7.86 -1.30
CA TRP A 132 2.26 8.69 -1.96
C TRP A 132 0.83 8.28 -1.57
N ALA A 133 0.57 6.97 -1.40
CA ALA A 133 -0.75 6.47 -1.04
C ALA A 133 -1.16 6.96 0.34
N LEU A 134 -0.21 6.94 1.28
CA LEU A 134 -0.40 7.43 2.65
C LEU A 134 -0.64 8.93 2.66
N VAL A 135 0.15 9.71 1.91
CA VAL A 135 -0.03 11.17 1.82
C VAL A 135 -1.41 11.51 1.26
N ILE A 136 -1.78 10.93 0.11
CA ILE A 136 -3.10 11.18 -0.51
C ILE A 136 -4.22 10.79 0.45
N ARG A 137 -4.11 9.62 1.10
CA ARG A 137 -5.14 9.15 2.02
C ARG A 137 -5.26 10.05 3.24
N ASP A 138 -4.15 10.39 3.91
CA ASP A 138 -4.11 11.31 5.06
C ASP A 138 -4.81 12.64 4.73
N ARG A 139 -4.50 13.23 3.56
CA ARG A 139 -5.15 14.47 3.11
C ARG A 139 -6.65 14.28 2.85
N SER A 140 -7.05 13.18 2.21
CA SER A 140 -8.47 12.92 1.91
C SER A 140 -9.33 12.69 3.16
N THR A 141 -8.76 12.09 4.22
CA THR A 141 -9.52 11.82 5.45
C THR A 141 -9.98 13.08 6.16
N LEU A 142 -9.34 14.22 5.96
CA LEU A 142 -9.68 15.49 6.61
C LEU A 142 -10.70 16.34 5.85
N LEU A 143 -11.18 15.89 4.69
CA LEU A 143 -12.21 16.59 3.92
C LEU A 143 -13.62 16.47 4.53
N HIS A 144 -13.78 15.67 5.59
CA HIS A 144 -15.06 15.44 6.25
C HIS A 144 -15.15 16.16 7.59
N ASP A 145 -16.33 16.72 7.90
CA ASP A 145 -16.57 17.49 9.13
C ASP A 145 -16.20 16.74 10.42
N THR A 146 -16.29 15.40 10.41
CA THR A 146 -15.97 14.56 11.58
C THR A 146 -14.49 14.52 11.94
N THR A 147 -13.59 14.90 11.03
CA THR A 147 -12.13 14.86 11.18
C THR A 147 -11.48 16.22 10.92
N LEU A 148 -12.25 17.24 10.54
CA LEU A 148 -11.76 18.53 10.05
C LEU A 148 -10.86 19.29 11.06
N ALA A 149 -11.06 19.08 12.36
CA ALA A 149 -10.25 19.69 13.43
C ALA A 149 -9.06 18.82 13.88
N THR A 150 -8.85 17.64 13.28
CA THR A 150 -7.75 16.75 13.65
C THR A 150 -6.48 17.07 12.84
N PRO A 151 -5.28 16.96 13.43
CA PRO A 151 -4.04 17.22 12.71
C PRO A 151 -3.75 16.11 11.68
N PHE A 152 -3.08 16.46 10.59
CA PHE A 152 -2.51 15.49 9.65
C PHE A 152 -1.55 14.55 10.38
N ALA A 153 -1.56 13.28 10.00
CA ALA A 153 -0.55 12.34 10.50
C ALA A 153 0.83 12.64 9.90
N SER A 154 0.85 13.12 8.65
CA SER A 154 2.07 13.51 7.94
C SER A 154 2.34 15.02 8.07
N GLY A 155 3.63 15.39 8.18
CA GLY A 155 4.05 16.79 8.16
C GLY A 155 3.72 17.49 6.85
N ARG A 156 3.85 18.82 6.79
CA ARG A 156 3.66 19.57 5.53
C ARG A 156 4.74 19.23 4.50
N ASP A 157 5.95 18.96 4.96
CA ASP A 157 7.11 18.61 4.13
C ASP A 157 7.15 17.12 3.75
N ALA A 158 6.11 16.37 4.10
CA ALA A 158 5.99 14.94 3.81
C ALA A 158 5.62 14.63 2.35
N MET A 159 5.33 15.64 1.53
CA MET A 159 4.92 15.45 0.15
C MET A 159 6.15 15.17 -0.73
N PRO A 160 6.19 14.04 -1.47
CA PRO A 160 7.32 13.74 -2.33
C PRO A 160 7.50 14.78 -3.44
N GLU A 161 8.76 15.02 -3.82
CA GLU A 161 9.12 15.95 -4.89
C GLU A 161 8.88 15.37 -6.31
N HIS A 162 8.68 14.07 -6.42
CA HIS A 162 8.42 13.37 -7.67
C HIS A 162 6.97 12.88 -7.72
N LEU A 163 6.37 12.78 -8.92
CA LEU A 163 5.05 12.18 -9.08
C LEU A 163 5.08 10.66 -8.80
N PRO A 164 3.94 10.04 -8.45
CA PRO A 164 3.87 8.59 -8.38
C PRO A 164 4.20 7.93 -9.71
N PHE A 165 4.82 6.76 -9.65
CA PHE A 165 5.08 5.92 -10.82
C PHE A 165 3.79 5.25 -11.31
N GLU A 166 3.64 5.14 -12.62
CA GLU A 166 2.43 4.59 -13.23
C GLU A 166 2.41 3.05 -13.19
N ALA A 167 1.23 2.48 -13.40
CA ALA A 167 1.06 1.01 -13.48
C ALA A 167 1.97 0.38 -14.54
N PHE A 168 2.15 1.07 -15.67
CA PHE A 168 3.03 0.62 -16.74
C PHE A 168 4.51 0.59 -16.33
N ASP A 169 4.94 1.49 -15.43
CA ASP A 169 6.33 1.52 -14.96
C ASP A 169 6.62 0.38 -13.96
N VAL A 170 5.64 0.08 -13.11
CA VAL A 170 5.76 -0.91 -12.03
C VAL A 170 5.54 -2.34 -12.55
N ASP A 171 4.68 -2.50 -13.56
CA ASP A 171 4.40 -3.77 -14.22
C ASP A 171 4.35 -3.57 -15.75
N PRO A 172 5.51 -3.58 -16.44
CA PRO A 172 5.53 -3.45 -17.89
C PRO A 172 4.78 -4.62 -18.54
N PRO A 173 3.93 -4.36 -19.56
CA PRO A 173 3.26 -5.41 -20.29
C PRO A 173 4.27 -6.33 -20.98
N PHE A 174 3.95 -7.62 -21.01
CA PHE A 174 4.76 -8.70 -21.60
C PHE A 174 5.28 -8.38 -23.02
N SER A 175 4.61 -7.51 -23.78
CA SER A 175 4.96 -7.12 -25.14
C SER A 175 6.34 -6.46 -25.27
N ARG A 176 6.85 -5.76 -24.26
CA ARG A 176 8.16 -5.05 -24.35
C ARG A 176 9.38 -5.90 -23.99
N LEU A 177 9.18 -7.10 -23.45
CA LEU A 177 10.28 -8.05 -23.21
C LEU A 177 10.76 -8.74 -24.51
N GLY A 178 10.00 -8.64 -25.60
CA GLY A 178 10.31 -9.25 -26.90
C GLY A 178 11.16 -8.40 -27.85
N ASP A 179 11.18 -7.07 -27.70
CA ASP A 179 11.83 -6.17 -28.68
C ASP A 179 13.36 -6.07 -28.50
N GLY A 180 13.93 -6.67 -27.45
CA GLY A 180 15.38 -6.70 -27.22
C GLY A 180 16.12 -7.83 -27.93
N VAL A 181 15.43 -8.75 -28.60
CA VAL A 181 16.04 -9.97 -29.19
C VAL A 181 16.14 -9.91 -30.72
N VAL A 182 15.57 -8.90 -31.38
CA VAL A 182 15.55 -8.81 -32.85
C VAL A 182 16.17 -7.49 -33.32
N THR A 183 17.49 -7.35 -33.20
CA THR A 183 18.33 -6.54 -34.11
C THR A 183 19.79 -6.88 -33.89
N ARG A 184 20.18 -8.08 -34.30
CA ARG A 184 21.56 -8.39 -34.68
C ARG A 184 21.52 -9.58 -35.61
N ASP A 185 21.38 -9.27 -36.90
CA ASP A 185 22.11 -9.87 -38.03
C ASP A 185 21.86 -9.01 -39.28
#